data_AF-A0A3Q7PZP4-F1
#
_entry.id   AF-A0A3Q7PZP4-F1
#
_cell.length_a   1.000
_cell.length_b   1.000
_cell.length_c   1.000
_cell.angle_alpha   90.00
_cell.angle_beta   90.00
_cell.angle_gamma   90.00
#
_symmetry.space_group_name_H-M   'P 1'
#
loop_
_entity.id
_entity.type
_entity.pdbx_description
1 polymer ?
#
loop_
_entity_poly.entity_id
_entity_poly.type
_entity_poly.pdbx_seq_one_letter_code
_entity_poly.pdbx_strand_id
1 'polypeptide(L)'
;MNRVVTHELVHAFDHCRAHVNWFTDVRHLACSEVRAANLSGDCSLVNEIFRLHFGLKQHHQNCVRDRAILSILAVRNISKEVAQKAVDEVFESCFNDHEPFGRIPHNKTYARYAHRDFQNRDRYYSNI
;
A
#
# COMPACT_ATOMS: atom_id res chain seq x y z
N MET A 1 5.34 -8.10 12.28
CA MET A 1 6.05 -7.97 11.00
C MET A 1 6.82 -6.66 11.07
N ASN A 2 8.04 -6.62 10.55
CA ASN A 2 8.72 -5.33 10.41
C ASN A 2 8.03 -4.55 9.28
N ARG A 3 7.49 -3.36 9.61
CA ARG A 3 6.67 -2.55 8.70
C ARG A 3 7.49 -2.02 7.53
N VAL A 4 8.71 -1.56 7.83
CA VAL A 4 9.67 -1.10 6.82
C VAL A 4 10.01 -2.23 5.84
N VAL A 5 10.32 -3.43 6.36
CA VAL A 5 10.61 -4.57 5.48
C VAL A 5 9.42 -4.94 4.62
N THR A 6 8.20 -4.92 5.16
CA THR A 6 6.99 -5.20 4.36
C THR A 6 6.79 -4.14 3.28
N HIS A 7 7.00 -2.87 3.60
CA HIS A 7 6.90 -1.75 2.67
C HIS A 7 7.84 -1.93 1.47
N GLU A 8 9.14 -2.20 1.72
CA GLU A 8 10.10 -2.41 0.64
C GLU A 8 9.87 -3.70 -0.14
N LEU A 9 9.32 -4.74 0.50
CA LEU A 9 8.91 -5.96 -0.22
C LEU A 9 7.72 -5.71 -1.16
N VAL A 10 6.81 -4.80 -0.82
CA VAL A 10 5.73 -4.38 -1.73
C VAL A 10 6.34 -3.64 -2.93
N HIS A 11 7.31 -2.75 -2.72
CA HIS A 11 8.03 -2.12 -3.84
C HIS A 11 8.72 -3.15 -4.74
N ALA A 12 9.41 -4.13 -4.16
CA ALA A 12 10.05 -5.20 -4.93
C ALA A 12 9.02 -6.02 -5.73
N PHE A 13 7.88 -6.37 -5.12
CA PHE A 13 6.79 -7.08 -5.80
C PHE A 13 6.20 -6.26 -6.96
N ASP A 14 6.00 -4.97 -6.75
CA ASP A 14 5.43 -4.06 -7.75
C ASP A 14 6.37 -3.88 -8.94
N HIS A 15 7.67 -3.76 -8.67
CA HIS A 15 8.68 -3.73 -9.72
C HIS A 15 8.61 -4.97 -10.62
N CYS A 16 8.46 -6.15 -10.02
CA CYS A 16 8.39 -7.42 -10.74
C CYS A 16 7.07 -7.62 -11.50
N ARG A 17 5.93 -7.29 -10.89
CA ARG A 17 4.60 -7.58 -11.45
C ARG A 17 4.09 -6.50 -12.39
N ALA A 18 4.27 -5.24 -12.04
CA ALA A 18 3.69 -4.10 -12.74
C ALA A 18 4.71 -3.30 -13.56
N HIS A 19 5.99 -3.74 -13.58
CA HIS A 19 7.08 -3.06 -14.29
C HIS A 19 7.14 -1.56 -13.98
N VAL A 20 7.05 -1.23 -12.69
CA VAL A 20 7.01 0.16 -12.19
C VAL A 20 8.21 0.94 -12.71
N ASN A 21 7.92 2.07 -13.36
CA ASN A 21 8.94 3.02 -13.79
C ASN A 21 9.20 4.02 -12.67
N TRP A 22 10.15 3.66 -11.81
CA TRP A 22 10.50 4.44 -10.62
C TRP A 22 10.99 5.84 -10.92
N PHE A 23 11.62 6.06 -12.09
CA PHE A 23 12.42 7.24 -12.36
C PHE A 23 11.72 8.34 -13.15
N THR A 24 10.93 7.97 -14.14
CA THR A 24 10.38 8.94 -15.09
C THR A 24 8.88 9.14 -14.96
N ASP A 25 8.14 8.20 -14.34
CA ASP A 25 6.69 8.34 -14.14
C ASP A 25 6.34 8.45 -12.65
N VAL A 26 5.94 9.65 -12.24
CA VAL A 26 5.54 9.95 -10.85
C VAL A 26 4.27 9.19 -10.45
N ARG A 27 3.38 8.85 -11.39
CA ARG A 27 2.16 8.08 -11.11
C ARG A 27 2.49 6.63 -10.78
N HIS A 28 3.48 6.05 -11.47
CA HIS A 28 3.97 4.69 -11.17
C HIS A 28 4.57 4.63 -9.76
N LEU A 29 5.42 5.61 -9.42
CA LEU A 29 5.95 5.76 -8.07
C LEU A 29 4.82 5.95 -7.04
N ALA A 30 3.89 6.87 -7.29
CA ALA A 30 2.78 7.15 -6.39
C ALA A 30 1.89 5.92 -6.14
N CYS A 31 1.62 5.13 -7.17
CA CYS A 31 0.84 3.91 -7.04
C CYS A 31 1.52 2.89 -6.12
N SER A 32 2.83 2.71 -6.28
CA SER A 32 3.59 1.77 -5.45
C SER A 32 3.68 2.24 -4.01
N GLU A 33 3.86 3.55 -3.78
CA GLU A 33 3.86 4.14 -2.43
C GLU A 33 2.48 4.02 -1.74
N VAL A 34 1.38 4.21 -2.48
CA VAL A 34 0.01 3.98 -1.98
C VAL A 34 -0.14 2.52 -1.54
N ARG A 35 0.28 1.57 -2.37
CA ARG A 35 0.19 0.13 -2.05
C ARG A 35 1.08 -0.25 -0.88
N ALA A 36 2.31 0.26 -0.84
CA ALA A 36 3.24 -0.01 0.24
C ALA A 36 2.75 0.57 1.57
N ALA A 37 2.20 1.79 1.59
CA ALA A 37 1.57 2.38 2.78
C ALA A 37 0.31 1.62 3.24
N ASN A 38 -0.51 1.16 2.29
CA ASN A 38 -1.73 0.40 2.56
C ASN A 38 -1.43 -1.00 3.15
N LEU A 39 -0.52 -1.76 2.53
CA LEU A 39 -0.30 -3.18 2.80
C LEU A 39 0.77 -3.46 3.87
N SER A 40 1.69 -2.54 4.13
CA SER A 40 2.75 -2.71 5.15
C SER A 40 2.23 -2.71 6.59
N GLY A 41 0.97 -2.32 6.79
CA GLY A 41 0.40 -2.08 8.10
C GLY A 41 0.83 -0.74 8.68
N ASP A 42 1.33 0.20 7.86
CA ASP A 42 1.79 1.51 8.33
C ASP A 42 0.66 2.36 8.90
N CYS A 43 -0.54 2.22 8.34
CA CYS A 43 -1.73 2.97 8.71
C CYS A 43 -2.69 2.17 9.60
N SER A 44 -2.17 1.38 10.55
CA SER A 44 -3.00 0.58 11.47
C SER A 44 -3.72 1.45 12.51
N LEU A 45 -4.96 1.07 12.85
CA LEU A 45 -5.86 1.79 13.77
C LEU A 45 -5.22 2.10 15.14
N VAL A 46 -4.41 1.17 15.68
CA VAL A 46 -3.72 1.37 16.96
C VAL A 46 -2.80 2.58 16.91
N ASN A 47 -2.09 2.79 15.80
CA ASN A 47 -1.16 3.90 15.65
C ASN A 47 -1.89 5.23 15.42
N GLU A 48 -3.07 5.19 14.79
CA GLU A 48 -3.89 6.38 14.56
C GLU A 48 -4.62 6.83 15.83
N ILE A 49 -5.02 5.90 16.72
CA ILE A 49 -5.54 6.22 18.06
C ILE A 49 -4.48 6.95 18.89
N PHE A 50 -3.21 6.54 18.81
CA PHE A 50 -2.09 7.26 19.44
C PHE A 50 -1.81 8.64 18.79
N ARG A 51 -2.36 8.93 17.61
CA ARG A 51 -2.21 10.21 16.89
C ARG A 51 -3.40 11.16 17.06
N LEU A 52 -4.33 10.88 18.00
CA LEU A 52 -5.45 11.76 18.39
C LEU A 52 -6.43 12.15 17.25
N HIS A 53 -6.48 11.37 16.18
CA HIS A 53 -7.48 11.56 15.12
C HIS A 53 -8.77 10.79 15.49
N PHE A 54 -9.85 11.51 15.83
CA PHE A 54 -11.13 10.96 16.34
C PHE A 54 -12.24 10.78 15.29
N GLY A 55 -11.96 10.98 13.99
CA GLY A 55 -12.93 10.89 12.90
C GLY A 55 -13.12 9.47 12.33
N LEU A 56 -13.94 8.62 12.99
CA LEU A 56 -14.22 7.20 12.69
C LEU A 56 -14.45 6.77 11.21
N LYS A 57 -14.59 7.68 10.24
CA LYS A 57 -14.81 7.39 8.81
C LYS A 57 -13.60 7.87 7.99
N GLN A 58 -12.98 6.97 7.22
CA GLN A 58 -11.86 7.22 6.26
C GLN A 58 -10.44 7.46 6.81
N HIS A 59 -10.17 7.25 8.10
CA HIS A 59 -8.81 7.42 8.66
C HIS A 59 -7.69 6.67 7.92
N HIS A 60 -7.94 5.41 7.56
CA HIS A 60 -6.93 4.60 6.90
C HIS A 60 -6.56 5.18 5.53
N GLN A 61 -7.54 5.64 4.77
CA GLN A 61 -7.33 6.25 3.45
C GLN A 61 -6.51 7.53 3.57
N ASN A 62 -6.83 8.39 4.53
CA ASN A 62 -6.09 9.63 4.75
C ASN A 62 -4.63 9.35 5.13
N CYS A 63 -4.39 8.42 6.06
CA CYS A 63 -3.03 8.03 6.41
C CYS A 63 -2.26 7.48 5.20
N VAL A 64 -2.88 6.65 4.36
CA VAL A 64 -2.23 6.12 3.16
C VAL A 64 -1.88 7.24 2.18
N ARG A 65 -2.78 8.20 1.95
CA ARG A 65 -2.50 9.38 1.11
C ARG A 65 -1.32 10.18 1.66
N ASP A 66 -1.37 10.55 2.94
CA ASP A 66 -0.34 11.35 3.58
C ASP A 66 1.03 10.66 3.54
N ARG A 67 1.08 9.35 3.82
CA ARG A 67 2.32 8.57 3.78
C ARG A 67 2.88 8.50 2.36
N ALA A 68 2.04 8.24 1.36
CA ALA A 68 2.50 8.19 -0.03
C ALA A 68 3.07 9.53 -0.50
N ILE A 69 2.41 10.66 -0.16
CA ILE A 69 2.89 12.00 -0.50
C ILE A 69 4.26 12.26 0.15
N LEU A 70 4.40 11.95 1.44
CA LEU A 70 5.66 12.14 2.16
C LEU A 70 6.80 11.30 1.57
N SER A 71 6.53 10.03 1.20
CA SER A 71 7.53 9.19 0.54
C SER A 71 7.96 9.76 -0.81
N ILE A 72 7.02 10.21 -1.64
CA ILE A 72 7.33 10.81 -2.95
C ILE A 72 8.21 12.05 -2.78
N LEU A 73 7.85 12.95 -1.86
CA LEU A 73 8.61 14.19 -1.60
C LEU A 73 10.01 13.92 -1.04
N ALA A 74 10.22 12.81 -0.34
CA ALA A 74 11.54 12.43 0.17
C ALA A 74 12.48 11.95 -0.95
N VAL A 75 11.94 11.42 -2.05
CA VAL A 75 12.73 10.83 -3.15
C VAL A 75 12.76 11.73 -4.39
N ARG A 76 11.76 12.60 -4.58
CA ARG A 76 11.59 13.46 -5.75
C ARG A 76 11.63 14.92 -5.36
N ASN A 77 12.40 15.70 -6.13
CA ASN A 77 12.38 17.16 -6.05
C ASN A 77 11.18 17.72 -6.84
N ILE A 78 9.97 17.55 -6.31
CA ILE A 78 8.73 18.08 -6.88
C ILE A 78 7.94 18.83 -5.80
N SER A 79 6.99 19.67 -6.21
CA SER A 79 6.14 20.37 -5.25
C SER A 79 5.13 19.40 -4.59
N LYS A 80 4.66 19.77 -3.40
CA LYS A 80 3.65 19.00 -2.66
C LYS A 80 2.35 18.86 -3.46
N GLU A 81 1.97 19.88 -4.22
CA GLU A 81 0.76 19.91 -5.04
C GLU A 81 0.86 18.90 -6.19
N VAL A 82 2.04 18.75 -6.81
CA VAL A 82 2.27 17.75 -7.85
C VAL A 82 2.21 16.34 -7.26
N ALA A 83 2.83 16.12 -6.10
CA ALA A 83 2.78 14.83 -5.41
C ALA A 83 1.35 14.45 -5.01
N GLN A 84 0.59 15.39 -4.43
CA GLN A 84 -0.81 15.23 -4.05
C GLN A 84 -1.65 14.85 -5.27
N LYS A 85 -1.53 15.60 -6.37
CA LYS A 85 -2.26 15.32 -7.60
C LYS A 85 -1.95 13.93 -8.15
N ALA A 86 -0.68 13.54 -8.20
CA ALA A 86 -0.28 12.22 -8.67
C ALA A 86 -0.85 11.09 -7.80
N VAL A 87 -0.86 11.27 -6.47
CA VAL A 87 -1.48 10.31 -5.54
C VAL A 87 -2.99 10.25 -5.76
N ASP A 88 -3.67 11.39 -5.89
CA ASP A 88 -5.12 11.44 -6.07
C ASP A 88 -5.57 10.77 -7.38
N GLU A 89 -4.80 10.94 -8.47
CA GLU A 89 -5.07 10.30 -9.76
C GLU A 89 -5.02 8.77 -9.71
N VAL A 90 -4.11 8.19 -8.93
CA VAL A 90 -3.89 6.73 -8.89
C VAL A 90 -4.59 6.05 -7.71
N PHE A 91 -5.05 6.83 -6.73
CA PHE A 91 -5.42 6.30 -5.42
C PHE A 91 -6.47 5.18 -5.49
N GLU A 92 -7.60 5.40 -6.18
CA GLU A 92 -8.68 4.41 -6.19
C GLU A 92 -8.22 3.08 -6.82
N SER A 93 -7.41 3.13 -7.88
CA SER A 93 -6.89 1.91 -8.49
C SER A 93 -5.89 1.19 -7.59
N CYS A 94 -4.94 1.93 -7.02
CA CYS A 94 -3.82 1.36 -6.29
C CYS A 94 -4.19 0.97 -4.86
N PHE A 95 -5.10 1.71 -4.22
CA PHE A 95 -5.61 1.40 -2.89
C PHE A 95 -6.41 0.09 -2.88
N ASN A 96 -7.18 -0.17 -3.94
CA ASN A 96 -7.98 -1.40 -4.06
C ASN A 96 -7.17 -2.61 -4.59
N ASP A 97 -5.90 -2.42 -4.97
CA ASP A 97 -5.01 -3.51 -5.36
C ASP A 97 -4.30 -4.09 -4.13
N HIS A 98 -4.80 -5.24 -3.68
CA HIS A 98 -4.30 -5.94 -2.51
C HIS A 98 -3.31 -7.07 -2.83
N GLU A 99 -2.83 -7.23 -4.06
CA GLU A 99 -1.83 -8.26 -4.36
C GLU A 99 -0.52 -7.97 -3.59
N PRO A 100 0.17 -9.01 -3.08
CA PRO A 100 -0.15 -10.44 -3.17
C PRO A 100 -1.04 -10.98 -2.03
N PHE A 101 -1.51 -10.11 -1.13
CA PHE A 101 -2.20 -10.53 0.09
C PHE A 101 -3.69 -10.83 -0.12
N GLY A 102 -4.31 -10.26 -1.15
CA GLY A 102 -5.76 -10.34 -1.41
C GLY A 102 -6.63 -9.61 -0.37
N ARG A 103 -6.02 -9.06 0.68
CA ARG A 103 -6.65 -8.29 1.77
C ARG A 103 -5.60 -7.44 2.48
N ILE A 104 -6.04 -6.41 3.19
CA ILE A 104 -5.15 -5.58 4.01
C ILE A 104 -4.82 -6.30 5.33
N PRO A 105 -3.54 -6.61 5.63
CA PRO A 105 -3.16 -7.37 6.82
C PRO A 105 -3.03 -6.48 8.06
N HIS A 106 -4.14 -6.13 8.71
CA HIS A 106 -4.14 -5.24 9.89
C HIS A 106 -3.43 -5.82 11.14
N ASN A 107 -3.37 -7.15 11.26
CA ASN A 107 -2.76 -7.86 12.38
C ASN A 107 -2.20 -9.22 11.95
N LYS A 108 -1.50 -9.90 12.86
CA LYS A 108 -0.89 -11.22 12.59
C LYS A 108 -1.92 -12.28 12.14
N THR A 109 -3.14 -12.24 12.67
CA THR A 109 -4.20 -13.18 12.30
C THR A 109 -4.64 -12.95 10.84
N TYR A 110 -4.83 -11.70 10.44
CA TYR A 110 -5.18 -11.34 9.07
C TYR A 110 -4.07 -11.70 8.08
N ALA A 111 -2.80 -11.53 8.48
CA ALA A 111 -1.66 -11.97 7.67
C ALA A 111 -1.63 -13.50 7.47
N ARG A 112 -1.98 -14.29 8.50
CA ARG A 112 -2.12 -15.76 8.37
C ARG A 112 -3.25 -16.14 7.42
N TYR A 113 -4.37 -15.42 7.45
CA TYR A 113 -5.47 -15.66 6.51
C TYR A 113 -5.06 -15.32 5.09
N ALA A 114 -4.40 -14.19 4.85
CA ALA A 114 -3.85 -13.83 3.54
C ALA A 114 -2.91 -14.93 3.00
N HIS A 115 -2.01 -15.44 3.85
CA HIS A 115 -1.11 -16.53 3.46
C HIS A 115 -1.85 -17.83 3.12
N ARG A 116 -2.83 -18.22 3.95
CA ARG A 116 -3.65 -19.41 3.68
C ARG A 116 -4.41 -19.27 2.37
N ASP A 117 -4.97 -18.11 2.09
CA ASP A 117 -5.74 -17.88 0.87
C ASP A 117 -4.83 -17.92 -0.36
N PHE A 118 -3.62 -17.36 -0.26
CA PHE A 118 -2.58 -17.50 -1.28
C PHE A 118 -2.24 -18.96 -1.56
N GLN A 119 -2.02 -19.78 -0.51
CA GLN A 119 -1.73 -21.22 -0.67
C GLN A 119 -2.87 -21.99 -1.35
N ASN A 120 -4.11 -21.53 -1.22
CA ASN A 120 -5.28 -22.17 -1.82
C ASN A 120 -5.69 -21.54 -3.16
N ARG A 121 -4.96 -20.55 -3.69
CA ARG A 121 -5.33 -19.78 -4.89
C ARG A 121 -5.56 -20.67 -6.11
N ASP A 122 -4.70 -21.68 -6.30
CA ASP A 122 -4.76 -22.58 -7.46
C ASP A 122 -5.52 -23.88 -7.18
N ARG A 123 -6.09 -24.03 -5.97
CA ARG A 123 -6.73 -25.27 -5.54
C ARG A 123 -7.98 -25.62 -6.35
N TYR A 124 -8.66 -24.62 -6.92
CA TYR A 124 -9.77 -24.88 -7.83
C TYR A 124 -9.26 -25.47 -9.16
N TYR A 125 -8.24 -24.84 -9.77
CA TYR A 125 -7.66 -25.28 -11.04
C TYR A 125 -6.83 -26.57 -10.93
N SER A 126 -6.36 -26.94 -9.73
CA SER A 126 -5.63 -28.21 -9.52
C SER A 126 -6.52 -29.45 -9.46
N ASN A 127 -7.85 -29.26 -9.31
CA ASN A 127 -8.83 -30.35 -9.15
C ASN A 127 -9.76 -30.51 -10.36
N ILE A 128 -9.46 -29.81 -11.46
CA ILE A 128 -10.15 -29.89 -12.76
C ILE A 128 -9.12 -30.42 -13.76
#